data_AF-X1PN59-F1
#
_entry.id   AF-X1PN59-F1
#
_cell.length_a   1.000
_cell.length_b   1.000
_cell.length_c   1.000
_cell.angle_alpha   90.00
_cell.angle_beta   90.00
_cell.angle_gamma   90.00
#
_symmetry.space_group_name_H-M   'P 1'
#
loop_
_entity.id
_entity.type
_entity.pdbx_description
1 polymer ?
#
loop_
_entity_poly.entity_id
_entity_poly.type
_entity_poly.pdbx_seq_one_letter_code
_entity_poly.pdbx_strand_id
1 'polypeptide(L)'
;DYSLQLLNRLMFLYFVQRKRWLGDDPEFIGVFWQAYKDSGEPEDTFFENWLSVLFFEAFNEKFQAGRSDRQHLPPEIRQALAMAPYLNGGLFTRNELDARHSFTVSDAIFRMLFDRFKGHKDPIAQTPGFLERYNFTIREDTPFDQEVAVDPEMIGKVYESLVNITFKGIEEEDLRGTAGIFYTPRVEIDLMCRLSLVDRLANNLGEKHKPLLYELVFAYEPEEKQAADDRATRANLWPELNRLLQEITVLDPACGSGSFLVG
;
A
#
# COMPACT_ATOMS: atom_id res chain seq x y z
N ASP A 1 1.51 13.81 -15.06
CA ASP A 1 0.48 12.75 -14.91
C ASP A 1 1.04 11.36 -15.13
N TYR A 2 1.59 11.03 -16.31
CA TYR A 2 2.11 9.68 -16.56
C TYR A 2 3.24 9.27 -15.59
N SER A 3 4.23 10.13 -15.37
CA SER A 3 5.37 9.82 -14.48
C SER A 3 4.92 9.50 -13.05
N LEU A 4 3.89 10.20 -12.58
CA LEU A 4 3.28 9.97 -11.28
C LEU A 4 2.62 8.59 -11.22
N GLN A 5 1.79 8.26 -12.21
CA GLN A 5 1.15 6.94 -12.32
C GLN A 5 2.19 5.82 -12.37
N LEU A 6 3.26 6.00 -13.15
CA LEU A 6 4.36 5.04 -13.22
C LEU A 6 5.01 4.87 -11.85
N LEU A 7 5.36 5.95 -11.17
CA LEU A 7 5.98 5.88 -9.84
C LEU A 7 5.08 5.15 -8.83
N ASN A 8 3.77 5.42 -8.85
CA ASN A 8 2.81 4.72 -8.00
C ASN A 8 2.75 3.22 -8.29
N ARG A 9 2.74 2.82 -9.56
CA ARG A 9 2.84 1.40 -9.95
C ARG A 9 4.12 0.77 -9.42
N LEU A 10 5.27 1.43 -9.58
CA LEU A 10 6.57 0.93 -9.11
C LEU A 10 6.61 0.80 -7.59
N MET A 11 6.09 1.78 -6.84
CA MET A 11 6.01 1.68 -5.38
C MET A 11 5.11 0.53 -4.94
N PHE A 12 3.96 0.34 -5.60
CA PHE A 12 3.05 -0.77 -5.28
C PHE A 12 3.71 -2.15 -5.42
N LEU A 13 4.64 -2.30 -6.37
CA LEU A 13 5.42 -3.54 -6.52
C LEU A 13 6.18 -3.91 -5.25
N TYR A 14 6.69 -2.93 -4.50
CA TYR A 14 7.42 -3.19 -3.26
C TYR A 14 6.53 -3.76 -2.15
N PHE A 15 5.23 -3.44 -2.12
CA PHE A 15 4.29 -4.09 -1.20
C PHE A 15 3.96 -5.50 -1.65
N VAL A 16 3.77 -5.68 -2.96
CA VAL A 16 3.46 -6.99 -3.55
C VAL A 16 4.61 -7.98 -3.31
N GLN A 17 5.86 -7.58 -3.56
CA GLN A 17 7.00 -8.46 -3.30
C GLN A 17 7.11 -8.80 -1.80
N ARG A 18 6.84 -7.85 -0.89
CA ARG A 18 6.90 -8.10 0.55
C ARG A 18 5.84 -9.12 1.01
N LYS A 19 4.70 -9.20 0.31
CA LYS A 19 3.66 -10.23 0.50
C LYS A 19 4.09 -11.59 -0.09
N ARG A 20 5.23 -11.64 -0.78
CA ARG A 20 5.77 -12.81 -1.48
C ARG A 20 4.86 -13.32 -2.60
N TRP A 21 4.08 -12.42 -3.18
CA TRP A 21 3.15 -12.74 -4.26
C TRP A 21 3.83 -12.90 -5.63
N LEU A 22 5.11 -12.55 -5.74
CA LEU A 22 5.91 -12.71 -6.95
C LEU A 22 7.05 -13.69 -6.64
N GLY A 23 6.92 -14.93 -7.10
CA GLY A 23 7.97 -15.95 -6.99
C GLY A 23 8.37 -16.35 -5.56
N ASP A 24 7.51 -16.11 -4.56
CA ASP A 24 7.81 -16.24 -3.13
C ASP A 24 9.03 -15.41 -2.67
N ASP A 25 9.36 -14.33 -3.40
CA ASP A 25 10.58 -13.54 -3.17
C ASP A 25 10.27 -12.15 -2.59
N PRO A 26 10.71 -11.83 -1.35
CA PRO A 26 10.53 -10.53 -0.72
C PRO A 26 11.35 -9.39 -1.37
N GLU A 27 12.28 -9.72 -2.28
CA GLU A 27 13.16 -8.79 -2.99
C GLU A 27 13.01 -8.90 -4.52
N PHE A 28 11.87 -9.42 -4.98
CA PHE A 28 11.62 -9.75 -6.39
C PHE A 28 11.97 -8.63 -7.38
N ILE A 29 11.71 -7.36 -7.08
CA ILE A 29 11.99 -6.27 -8.02
C ILE A 29 13.48 -6.08 -8.30
N GLY A 30 14.33 -6.31 -7.29
CA GLY A 30 15.78 -6.33 -7.50
C GLY A 30 16.21 -7.48 -8.42
N VAL A 31 15.66 -8.68 -8.21
CA VAL A 31 15.91 -9.85 -9.06
C VAL A 31 15.40 -9.63 -10.48
N PHE A 32 14.22 -9.04 -10.62
CA PHE A 32 13.59 -8.73 -11.90
C PHE A 32 14.41 -7.71 -12.71
N TRP A 33 14.90 -6.66 -12.06
CA TRP A 33 15.80 -5.68 -12.68
C TRP A 33 17.16 -6.29 -13.07
N GLN A 34 17.74 -7.14 -12.21
CA GLN A 34 19.00 -7.80 -12.51
C GLN A 34 18.87 -8.78 -13.68
N ALA A 35 17.79 -9.56 -13.72
CA ALA A 35 17.49 -10.47 -14.82
C ALA A 35 17.37 -9.74 -16.16
N TYR A 36 16.82 -8.54 -16.18
CA TYR A 36 16.82 -7.69 -17.38
C TYR A 36 18.24 -7.31 -17.81
N LYS A 37 19.06 -6.80 -16.89
CA LYS A 37 20.46 -6.41 -17.20
C LYS A 37 21.28 -7.58 -17.75
N ASP A 38 21.02 -8.79 -17.26
CA ASP A 38 21.73 -10.00 -17.67
C ASP A 38 21.16 -10.65 -18.95
N SER A 39 19.97 -10.23 -19.40
CA SER A 39 19.30 -10.80 -20.58
C SER A 39 19.94 -10.40 -21.92
N GLY A 40 20.72 -9.31 -21.95
CA GLY A 40 21.29 -8.76 -23.18
C GLY A 40 20.26 -8.08 -24.10
N GLU A 41 19.06 -7.81 -23.60
CA GLU A 41 18.06 -7.00 -24.30
C GLU A 41 18.58 -5.58 -24.58
N PRO A 42 18.09 -4.90 -25.63
CA PRO A 42 18.49 -3.52 -25.92
C PRO A 42 18.21 -2.58 -24.73
N GLU A 43 19.06 -1.56 -24.56
CA GLU A 43 18.83 -0.53 -23.54
C GLU A 43 17.49 0.18 -23.73
N ASP A 44 16.96 0.72 -22.63
CA ASP A 44 15.69 1.45 -22.55
C ASP A 44 14.45 0.62 -22.94
N THR A 45 14.56 -0.71 -22.86
CA THR A 45 13.44 -1.64 -23.13
C THR A 45 12.85 -2.26 -21.87
N PHE A 46 13.40 -2.01 -20.68
CA PHE A 46 12.89 -2.60 -19.45
C PHE A 46 11.42 -2.26 -19.20
N PHE A 47 11.02 -1.01 -19.44
CA PHE A 47 9.63 -0.63 -19.23
C PHE A 47 8.67 -1.37 -20.17
N GLU A 48 8.98 -1.39 -21.46
CA GLU A 48 8.10 -1.91 -22.50
C GLU A 48 8.07 -3.44 -22.53
N ASN A 49 9.23 -4.09 -22.41
CA ASN A 49 9.37 -5.54 -22.58
C ASN A 49 9.28 -6.34 -21.28
N TRP A 50 9.45 -5.69 -20.12
CA TRP A 50 9.45 -6.34 -18.81
C TRP A 50 8.36 -5.79 -17.88
N LEU A 51 8.44 -4.53 -17.46
CA LEU A 51 7.47 -3.96 -16.50
C LEU A 51 6.04 -3.94 -17.05
N SER A 52 5.86 -3.62 -18.34
CA SER A 52 4.53 -3.63 -18.97
C SER A 52 3.91 -5.02 -18.98
N VAL A 53 4.71 -6.09 -19.06
CA VAL A 53 4.21 -7.47 -18.95
C VAL A 53 3.74 -7.75 -17.52
N LEU A 54 4.53 -7.36 -16.52
CA LEU A 54 4.15 -7.49 -15.12
C LEU A 54 2.87 -6.70 -14.81
N PHE A 55 2.80 -5.43 -15.22
CA PHE A 55 1.65 -4.57 -14.99
C PHE A 55 0.41 -5.04 -15.72
N PHE A 56 0.46 -5.11 -17.06
CA PHE A 56 -0.75 -5.24 -17.87
C PHE A 56 -1.12 -6.68 -18.21
N GLU A 57 -0.24 -7.64 -17.94
CA GLU A 57 -0.51 -9.06 -18.18
C GLU A 57 -0.57 -9.86 -16.88
N ALA A 58 0.50 -9.87 -16.08
CA ALA A 58 0.59 -10.74 -14.90
C ALA A 58 -0.47 -10.37 -13.84
N PHE A 59 -0.52 -9.11 -13.39
CA PHE A 59 -1.54 -8.66 -12.42
C PHE A 59 -2.97 -8.58 -12.96
N ASN A 60 -3.17 -8.94 -14.23
CA ASN A 60 -4.45 -8.93 -14.91
C ASN A 60 -4.88 -10.32 -15.40
N GLU A 61 -4.27 -11.40 -14.89
CA GLU A 61 -4.56 -12.80 -15.26
C GLU A 61 -4.41 -13.12 -16.76
N LYS A 62 -3.59 -12.34 -17.47
CA LYS A 62 -3.36 -12.49 -18.92
C LYS A 62 -1.99 -13.09 -19.25
N PHE A 63 -1.23 -13.50 -18.23
CA PHE A 63 0.09 -14.08 -18.40
C PHE A 63 0.10 -15.60 -18.18
N GLN A 64 0.86 -16.32 -18.99
CA GLN A 64 1.09 -17.76 -18.86
C GLN A 64 2.58 -18.07 -19.09
N ALA A 65 3.16 -18.93 -18.27
CA ALA A 65 4.61 -19.19 -18.27
C ALA A 65 5.16 -19.82 -19.56
N GLY A 66 4.32 -20.52 -20.33
CA GLY A 66 4.68 -21.24 -21.56
C GLY A 66 4.61 -20.42 -22.85
N ARG A 67 4.38 -19.11 -22.78
CA ARG A 67 4.21 -18.24 -23.95
C ARG A 67 5.48 -18.17 -24.80
N SER A 68 5.35 -18.38 -26.11
CA SER A 68 6.47 -18.34 -27.06
C SER A 68 6.98 -16.92 -27.34
N ASP A 69 6.11 -15.91 -27.21
CA ASP A 69 6.43 -14.50 -27.42
C ASP A 69 7.07 -13.81 -26.19
N ARG A 70 7.25 -14.56 -25.10
CA ARG A 70 7.83 -14.08 -23.83
C ARG A 70 9.07 -14.87 -23.40
N GLN A 71 9.74 -15.54 -24.33
CA GLN A 71 10.90 -16.41 -24.05
C GLN A 71 12.17 -15.64 -23.68
N HIS A 72 12.22 -14.33 -23.95
CA HIS A 72 13.29 -13.44 -23.48
C HIS A 72 13.34 -13.30 -21.96
N LEU A 73 12.19 -13.49 -21.28
CA LEU A 73 12.13 -13.56 -19.82
C LEU A 73 12.67 -14.91 -19.34
N PRO A 74 13.60 -14.98 -18.37
CA PRO A 74 14.09 -16.23 -17.81
C PRO A 74 12.97 -17.13 -17.25
N PRO A 75 13.13 -18.46 -17.25
CA PRO A 75 12.10 -19.40 -16.79
C PRO A 75 11.56 -19.09 -15.39
N GLU A 76 12.44 -18.71 -14.46
CA GLU A 76 12.10 -18.38 -13.07
C GLU A 76 11.19 -17.16 -13.00
N ILE A 77 11.50 -16.12 -13.79
CA ILE A 77 10.69 -14.90 -13.91
C ILE A 77 9.32 -15.24 -14.51
N ARG A 78 9.27 -16.03 -15.59
CA ARG A 78 7.99 -16.43 -16.20
C ARG A 78 7.11 -17.19 -15.22
N GLN A 79 7.68 -18.08 -14.42
CA GLN A 79 6.93 -18.82 -13.41
C GLN A 79 6.41 -17.89 -12.31
N ALA A 80 7.22 -16.94 -11.82
CA ALA A 80 6.80 -15.94 -10.85
C ALA A 80 5.65 -15.07 -11.37
N LEU A 81 5.73 -14.59 -12.62
CA LEU A 81 4.68 -13.80 -13.26
C LEU A 81 3.37 -14.58 -13.46
N ALA A 82 3.45 -15.88 -13.77
CA ALA A 82 2.27 -16.72 -13.92
C ALA A 82 1.54 -17.00 -12.60
N MET A 83 2.23 -16.86 -11.47
CA MET A 83 1.67 -17.02 -10.13
C MET A 83 1.22 -15.69 -9.50
N ALA A 84 1.41 -14.57 -10.20
CA ALA A 84 1.06 -13.25 -9.70
C ALA A 84 -0.46 -13.15 -9.46
N PRO A 85 -0.90 -12.51 -8.36
CA PRO A 85 -2.32 -12.36 -8.05
C PRO A 85 -2.97 -11.34 -8.97
N TYR A 86 -4.28 -11.51 -9.18
CA TYR A 86 -5.09 -10.48 -9.80
C TYR A 86 -5.28 -9.29 -8.87
N LEU A 87 -4.99 -8.07 -9.34
CA LEU A 87 -5.09 -6.84 -8.56
C LEU A 87 -6.22 -5.91 -9.03
N ASN A 88 -7.38 -6.49 -9.39
CA ASN A 88 -8.67 -5.83 -9.63
C ASN A 88 -8.61 -4.51 -10.43
N GLY A 89 -7.75 -4.45 -11.44
CA GLY A 89 -7.87 -3.57 -12.60
C GLY A 89 -7.88 -2.05 -12.37
N GLY A 90 -7.58 -1.54 -11.18
CA GLY A 90 -7.45 -0.10 -10.95
C GLY A 90 -6.09 0.40 -11.46
N LEU A 91 -5.05 0.19 -10.65
CA LEU A 91 -3.72 0.72 -10.88
C LEU A 91 -3.02 0.08 -12.11
N PHE A 92 -3.28 -1.21 -12.35
CA PHE A 92 -2.56 -1.99 -13.36
C PHE A 92 -3.34 -2.25 -14.65
N THR A 93 -4.53 -1.66 -14.81
CA THR A 93 -5.20 -1.65 -16.13
C THR A 93 -4.64 -0.51 -16.97
N ARG A 94 -4.54 -0.74 -18.29
CA ARG A 94 -4.20 0.32 -19.24
C ARG A 94 -5.27 1.41 -19.21
N ASN A 95 -4.85 2.66 -19.11
CA ASN A 95 -5.74 3.81 -19.19
C ASN A 95 -5.35 4.76 -20.32
N GLU A 96 -6.05 5.89 -20.44
CA GLU A 96 -5.80 6.85 -21.51
C GLU A 96 -4.37 7.41 -21.49
N LEU A 97 -3.75 7.57 -20.32
CA LEU A 97 -2.37 8.05 -20.21
C LEU A 97 -1.37 7.03 -20.79
N ASP A 98 -1.68 5.72 -20.68
CA ASP A 98 -0.87 4.64 -21.28
C ASP A 98 -1.04 4.57 -22.81
N ALA A 99 -2.11 5.14 -23.38
CA ALA A 99 -2.41 5.09 -24.81
C ALA A 99 -2.12 6.39 -25.56
N ARG A 100 -2.11 7.54 -24.87
CA ARG A 100 -1.98 8.86 -25.50
C ARG A 100 -0.59 9.17 -26.04
N HIS A 101 0.47 8.57 -25.49
CA HIS A 101 1.84 8.92 -25.83
C HIS A 101 2.70 7.68 -26.03
N SER A 102 3.37 7.58 -27.18
CA SER A 102 4.48 6.65 -27.40
C SER A 102 5.77 7.30 -26.92
N PHE A 103 6.05 7.25 -25.61
CA PHE A 103 7.35 7.60 -25.06
C PHE A 103 8.09 6.33 -24.64
N THR A 104 9.40 6.40 -24.69
CA THR A 104 10.29 5.37 -24.13
C THR A 104 10.74 5.85 -22.76
N VAL A 105 10.62 4.98 -21.75
CA VAL A 105 11.12 5.28 -20.40
C VAL A 105 12.55 4.78 -20.31
N SER A 106 13.50 5.69 -20.11
CA SER A 106 14.90 5.31 -20.06
C SER A 106 15.24 4.47 -18.82
N ASP A 107 16.12 3.49 -19.01
CA ASP A 107 16.75 2.67 -17.99
C ASP A 107 17.49 3.49 -16.94
N ALA A 108 17.92 4.71 -17.26
CA ALA A 108 18.54 5.61 -16.29
C ALA A 108 17.68 5.84 -15.03
N ILE A 109 16.35 5.90 -15.19
CA ILE A 109 15.43 6.06 -14.07
C ILE A 109 15.40 4.77 -13.23
N PHE A 110 15.34 3.60 -13.87
CA PHE A 110 15.31 2.32 -13.16
C PHE A 110 16.63 2.04 -12.44
N ARG A 111 17.78 2.41 -13.03
CA ARG A 111 19.08 2.40 -12.35
C ARG A 111 19.04 3.27 -11.08
N MET A 112 18.54 4.50 -11.19
CA MET A 112 18.42 5.41 -10.04
C MET A 112 17.49 4.85 -8.95
N LEU A 113 16.44 4.11 -9.31
CA LEU A 113 15.46 3.58 -8.36
C LEU A 113 15.88 2.26 -7.72
N PHE A 114 16.46 1.33 -8.48
CA PHE A 114 16.61 -0.10 -8.12
C PHE A 114 18.06 -0.58 -7.97
N ASP A 115 19.07 0.14 -8.47
CA ASP A 115 20.43 -0.37 -8.38
C ASP A 115 20.91 -0.39 -6.92
N ARG A 116 21.22 -1.60 -6.43
CA ARG A 116 21.83 -1.82 -5.12
C ARG A 116 23.34 -1.72 -5.27
N PHE A 117 23.90 -0.51 -5.21
CA PHE A 117 25.35 -0.33 -5.24
C PHE A 117 25.99 -0.86 -3.95
N LYS A 118 26.39 -2.14 -3.93
CA LYS A 118 27.25 -2.71 -2.87
C LYS A 118 28.68 -2.86 -3.38
N GLY A 119 29.65 -2.29 -2.68
CA GLY A 119 31.08 -2.55 -2.88
C GLY A 119 31.89 -1.55 -3.72
N HIS A 120 31.37 -0.35 -3.98
CA HIS A 120 32.16 0.73 -4.61
C HIS A 120 33.02 1.47 -3.59
N LYS A 121 34.27 1.79 -3.95
CA LYS A 121 35.22 2.51 -3.06
C LYS A 121 34.86 3.98 -2.85
N ASP A 122 33.95 4.52 -3.66
CA ASP A 122 33.48 5.90 -3.57
C ASP A 122 32.26 5.99 -2.63
N PRO A 123 32.29 6.81 -1.56
CA PRO A 123 31.17 7.01 -0.63
C PRO A 123 29.87 7.49 -1.27
N ILE A 124 29.94 8.24 -2.38
CA ILE A 124 28.74 8.78 -3.06
C ILE A 124 28.09 7.69 -3.92
N ALA A 125 28.90 6.83 -4.54
CA ALA A 125 28.46 5.70 -5.35
C ALA A 125 28.05 4.46 -4.53
N GLN A 126 28.05 4.54 -3.19
CA GLN A 126 27.57 3.47 -2.29
C GLN A 126 26.10 3.61 -1.91
N THR A 127 25.43 4.66 -2.38
CA THR A 127 24.04 4.89 -2.00
C THR A 127 23.14 3.94 -2.80
N PRO A 128 22.33 3.07 -2.16
CA PRO A 128 21.36 2.25 -2.87
C PRO A 128 20.43 3.12 -3.72
N GLY A 129 19.81 2.51 -4.74
CA GLY A 129 18.74 3.12 -5.51
C GLY A 129 17.66 3.69 -4.60
N PHE A 130 17.00 4.75 -5.04
CA PHE A 130 16.12 5.55 -4.19
C PHE A 130 15.09 4.71 -3.40
N LEU A 131 14.43 3.74 -4.06
CA LEU A 131 13.43 2.89 -3.41
C LEU A 131 14.05 1.81 -2.51
N GLU A 132 15.29 1.41 -2.79
CA GLU A 132 16.04 0.45 -1.97
C GLU A 132 16.49 1.03 -0.62
N ARG A 133 16.33 2.34 -0.40
CA ARG A 133 16.62 3.02 0.88
C ARG A 133 15.47 2.93 1.88
N TYR A 134 14.28 2.51 1.44
CA TYR A 134 13.07 2.50 2.26
C TYR A 134 12.65 1.07 2.60
N ASN A 135 12.08 0.88 3.80
CA ASN A 135 11.50 -0.38 4.18
C ASN A 135 9.98 -0.36 3.91
N PHE A 136 9.53 -1.03 2.86
CA PHE A 136 8.10 -1.19 2.61
C PHE A 136 7.54 -2.25 3.56
N THR A 137 6.61 -1.87 4.43
CA THR A 137 5.97 -2.75 5.41
C THR A 137 4.52 -3.00 5.04
N ILE A 138 4.01 -4.15 5.50
CA ILE A 138 2.66 -4.65 5.19
C ILE A 138 1.74 -4.58 6.40
N ARG A 139 2.33 -4.48 7.59
CA ARG A 139 1.62 -4.43 8.85
C ARG A 139 1.45 -2.97 9.22
N GLU A 140 0.28 -2.64 9.74
CA GLU A 140 0.03 -1.40 10.45
C GLU A 140 0.78 -1.48 11.78
N ASP A 141 2.07 -1.17 11.75
CA ASP A 141 2.92 -1.27 12.92
C ASP A 141 2.57 -0.10 13.86
N THR A 142 2.51 -0.41 15.16
CA THR A 142 2.25 0.55 16.24
C THR A 142 3.21 1.75 16.18
N PRO A 143 2.84 2.92 16.76
CA PRO A 143 3.56 4.19 16.61
C PRO A 143 5.07 4.22 16.97
N PHE A 144 5.62 3.13 17.48
CA PHE A 144 6.97 3.06 18.06
C PHE A 144 8.08 2.58 17.09
N ASP A 145 7.77 1.97 15.95
CA ASP A 145 8.79 1.44 14.98
C ASP A 145 9.00 2.34 13.75
N GLN A 146 8.80 3.65 13.92
CA GLN A 146 8.38 4.58 12.87
C GLN A 146 9.49 5.31 12.07
N GLU A 147 10.74 4.84 12.03
CA GLU A 147 11.80 5.69 11.44
C GLU A 147 11.99 5.59 9.91
N VAL A 148 11.66 4.48 9.23
CA VAL A 148 11.79 4.39 7.75
C VAL A 148 10.81 3.39 7.09
N ALA A 149 9.58 3.25 7.60
CA ALA A 149 8.58 2.35 7.04
C ALA A 149 7.60 3.09 6.11
N VAL A 150 7.36 2.55 4.90
CA VAL A 150 6.31 3.05 3.99
C VAL A 150 5.10 2.10 4.07
N ASP A 151 3.97 2.63 4.51
CA ASP A 151 2.68 1.93 4.74
C ASP A 151 1.77 2.04 3.49
N PRO A 152 0.98 1.00 3.13
CA PRO A 152 -0.02 1.06 2.06
C PRO A 152 -0.97 2.28 2.12
N GLU A 153 -1.36 2.73 3.31
CA GLU A 153 -2.25 3.88 3.53
C GLU A 153 -1.58 5.21 3.14
N MET A 154 -0.27 5.32 3.36
CA MET A 154 0.54 6.48 2.96
C MET A 154 0.54 6.65 1.44
N ILE A 155 0.43 5.54 0.70
CA ILE A 155 0.35 5.56 -0.76
C ILE A 155 -1.04 5.98 -1.26
N GLY A 156 -2.10 5.57 -0.57
CA GLY A 156 -3.45 6.11 -0.84
C GLY A 156 -3.45 7.64 -0.73
N LYS A 157 -2.85 8.18 0.33
CA LYS A 157 -2.72 9.64 0.58
C LYS A 157 -1.86 10.35 -0.45
N VAL A 158 -0.71 9.79 -0.81
CA VAL A 158 0.18 10.37 -1.85
C VAL A 158 -0.50 10.31 -3.22
N TYR A 159 -1.16 9.21 -3.55
CA TYR A 159 -1.94 9.05 -4.78
C TYR A 159 -3.06 10.08 -4.87
N GLU A 160 -3.89 10.21 -3.83
CA GLU A 160 -4.99 11.18 -3.82
C GLU A 160 -4.51 12.63 -3.86
N SER A 161 -3.46 12.95 -3.10
CA SER A 161 -2.89 14.29 -3.12
C SER A 161 -2.40 14.66 -4.52
N LEU A 162 -1.69 13.74 -5.18
CA LEU A 162 -1.08 14.02 -6.47
C LEU A 162 -2.08 13.92 -7.63
N VAL A 163 -3.10 13.05 -7.54
CA VAL A 163 -4.26 13.02 -8.46
C VAL A 163 -5.09 14.31 -8.32
N ASN A 164 -5.35 14.78 -7.09
CA ASN A 164 -6.06 16.05 -6.90
C ASN A 164 -5.30 17.25 -7.48
N ILE A 165 -3.97 17.28 -7.36
CA ILE A 165 -3.12 18.33 -7.95
C ILE A 165 -3.18 18.28 -9.48
N THR A 166 -3.06 17.09 -10.08
CA THR A 166 -2.97 16.91 -11.53
C THR A 166 -4.30 17.11 -12.25
N PHE A 167 -5.43 16.69 -11.66
CA PHE A 167 -6.76 16.84 -12.27
C PHE A 167 -7.40 18.22 -12.06
N LYS A 168 -6.94 19.03 -11.09
CA LYS A 168 -7.55 20.34 -10.80
C LYS A 168 -6.68 21.56 -11.16
N GLY A 169 -5.40 21.39 -11.53
CA GLY A 169 -4.57 22.50 -12.03
C GLY A 169 -4.40 23.66 -11.05
N ILE A 170 -4.37 23.38 -9.75
CA ILE A 170 -4.29 24.39 -8.70
C ILE A 170 -2.83 24.57 -8.28
N GLU A 171 -2.32 25.80 -8.33
CA GLU A 171 -0.97 26.14 -7.84
C GLU A 171 -0.85 25.91 -6.32
N GLU A 172 0.37 25.57 -5.87
CA GLU A 172 0.69 25.08 -4.52
C GLU A 172 0.23 26.00 -3.37
N GLU A 173 0.17 27.32 -3.60
CA GLU A 173 -0.18 28.30 -2.56
C GLU A 173 -1.69 28.35 -2.25
N ASP A 174 -2.57 27.99 -3.20
CA ASP A 174 -4.03 28.03 -3.02
C ASP A 174 -4.62 26.72 -2.45
N LEU A 175 -3.83 25.65 -2.38
CA LEU A 175 -4.29 24.32 -1.93
C LEU A 175 -4.55 24.23 -0.42
N ARG A 176 -3.81 24.98 0.41
CA ARG A 176 -3.93 24.91 1.88
C ARG A 176 -5.24 25.50 2.42
N GLY A 177 -5.77 26.53 1.79
CA GLY A 177 -7.00 27.20 2.22
C GLY A 177 -8.26 26.66 1.57
N THR A 178 -8.17 26.20 0.32
CA THR A 178 -9.35 26.01 -0.54
C THR A 178 -9.83 24.56 -0.62
N ALA A 179 -8.96 23.57 -0.35
CA ALA A 179 -9.31 22.15 -0.43
C ALA A 179 -9.78 21.53 0.92
N GLY A 180 -9.58 22.21 2.05
CA GLY A 180 -9.98 21.70 3.37
C GLY A 180 -9.26 20.40 3.80
N ILE A 181 -8.11 20.09 3.19
CA ILE A 181 -7.34 18.87 3.47
C ILE A 181 -6.50 19.11 4.73
N PHE A 182 -7.14 19.05 5.89
CA PHE A 182 -6.46 19.01 7.18
C PHE A 182 -6.26 17.55 7.56
N TYR A 183 -5.00 17.12 7.59
CA TYR A 183 -4.65 15.79 8.07
C TYR A 183 -5.02 15.67 9.55
N THR A 184 -5.92 14.73 9.87
CA THR A 184 -6.19 14.36 11.26
C THR A 184 -5.09 13.39 11.71
N PRO A 185 -4.28 13.72 12.72
CA PRO A 185 -3.22 12.82 13.20
C PRO A 185 -3.76 11.43 13.54
N ARG A 186 -2.97 10.38 13.33
CA ARG A 186 -3.41 8.98 13.55
C ARG A 186 -3.93 8.75 14.97
N VAL A 187 -3.31 9.39 15.96
CA VAL A 187 -3.75 9.34 17.37
C VAL A 187 -5.16 9.90 17.53
N GLU A 188 -5.48 10.97 16.81
CA GLU A 188 -6.82 11.55 16.83
C GLU A 188 -7.83 10.62 16.12
N ILE A 189 -7.45 10.00 14.99
CA ILE A 189 -8.32 9.04 14.28
C ILE A 189 -8.62 7.82 15.16
N ASP A 190 -7.59 7.14 15.68
CA ASP A 190 -7.75 5.97 16.56
C ASP A 190 -8.60 6.32 17.79
N LEU A 191 -8.34 7.47 18.43
CA LEU A 191 -9.12 7.95 19.56
C LEU A 191 -10.59 8.18 19.16
N MET A 192 -10.85 8.86 18.05
CA MET A 192 -12.20 9.16 17.58
C MET A 192 -12.97 7.89 17.20
N CYS A 193 -12.34 6.94 16.52
CA CYS A 193 -12.96 5.66 16.16
C CYS A 193 -13.32 4.86 17.41
N ARG A 194 -12.39 4.74 18.37
CA ARG A 194 -12.63 4.03 19.64
C ARG A 194 -13.72 4.67 20.49
N LEU A 195 -13.71 6.00 20.62
CA LEU A 195 -14.77 6.73 21.34
C LEU A 195 -16.14 6.53 20.67
N SER A 196 -16.19 6.63 19.34
CA SER A 196 -17.43 6.43 18.57
C SER A 196 -17.96 5.01 18.73
N LEU A 197 -17.09 4.01 18.76
CA LEU A 197 -17.47 2.61 19.00
C LEU A 197 -18.03 2.41 20.40
N VAL A 198 -17.37 2.95 21.44
CA VAL A 198 -17.86 2.89 22.82
C VAL A 198 -19.23 3.52 22.95
N ASP A 199 -19.42 4.72 22.38
CA ASP A 199 -20.71 5.42 22.43
C ASP A 199 -21.80 4.65 21.67
N ARG A 200 -21.48 4.07 20.50
CA ARG A 200 -22.43 3.25 19.74
C ARG A 200 -22.87 2.02 20.54
N LEU A 201 -21.94 1.31 21.18
CA LEU A 201 -22.24 0.13 21.98
C LEU A 201 -23.01 0.51 23.25
N ALA A 202 -22.63 1.60 23.94
CA ALA A 202 -23.32 2.07 25.14
C ALA A 202 -24.77 2.49 24.86
N ASN A 203 -25.05 3.14 23.72
CA ASN A 203 -26.40 3.50 23.32
C ASN A 203 -27.33 2.29 23.11
N ASN A 204 -26.79 1.11 22.78
CA ASN A 204 -27.56 -0.11 22.55
C ASN A 204 -27.63 -1.03 23.78
N LEU A 205 -26.51 -1.18 24.50
CA LEU A 205 -26.39 -2.06 25.66
C LEU A 205 -26.82 -1.35 26.98
N GLY A 206 -26.84 -0.02 26.97
CA GLY A 206 -27.18 0.84 28.09
C GLY A 206 -25.95 1.50 28.74
N GLU A 207 -26.11 2.77 29.14
CA GLU A 207 -25.06 3.61 29.73
C GLU A 207 -24.36 2.99 30.96
N LYS A 208 -25.04 2.10 31.69
CA LYS A 208 -24.45 1.37 32.83
C LYS A 208 -23.23 0.53 32.44
N HIS A 209 -23.12 0.12 31.18
CA HIS A 209 -22.01 -0.70 30.68
C HIS A 209 -20.87 0.15 30.09
N LYS A 210 -21.05 1.46 29.92
CA LYS A 210 -20.07 2.35 29.30
C LYS A 210 -18.66 2.27 29.92
N PRO A 211 -18.48 2.21 31.26
CA PRO A 211 -17.14 2.04 31.84
C PRO A 211 -16.45 0.74 31.42
N LEU A 212 -17.19 -0.36 31.35
CA LEU A 212 -16.66 -1.66 30.91
C LEU A 212 -16.37 -1.67 29.40
N LEU A 213 -17.17 -0.97 28.59
CA LEU A 213 -16.91 -0.80 27.16
C LEU A 213 -15.64 0.01 26.90
N TYR A 214 -15.37 1.04 27.70
CA TYR A 214 -14.09 1.76 27.67
C TYR A 214 -12.92 0.81 27.95
N GLU A 215 -13.01 -0.01 28.99
CA GLU A 215 -11.97 -0.99 29.31
C GLU A 215 -11.75 -1.99 28.15
N LEU A 216 -12.82 -2.52 27.56
CA LEU A 216 -12.73 -3.44 26.42
C LEU A 216 -12.07 -2.83 25.19
N VAL A 217 -12.45 -1.59 24.83
CA VAL A 217 -12.01 -0.94 23.59
C VAL A 217 -10.62 -0.31 23.75
N PHE A 218 -10.24 0.12 24.95
CA PHE A 218 -8.98 0.81 25.21
C PHE A 218 -7.92 -0.04 25.92
N ALA A 219 -8.19 -1.31 26.25
CA ALA A 219 -7.16 -2.19 26.81
C ALA A 219 -6.06 -2.46 25.77
N TYR A 220 -4.82 -2.12 26.12
CA TYR A 220 -3.65 -2.36 25.28
C TYR A 220 -2.86 -3.58 25.77
N GLU A 221 -2.65 -3.66 27.09
CA GLU A 221 -1.86 -4.71 27.71
C GLU A 221 -2.64 -6.03 27.81
N PRO A 222 -1.96 -7.20 27.67
CA PRO A 222 -2.63 -8.51 27.74
C PRO A 222 -3.41 -8.73 29.05
N GLU A 223 -2.88 -8.22 30.15
CA GLU A 223 -3.49 -8.34 31.48
C GLU A 223 -4.79 -7.51 31.59
N GLU A 224 -4.78 -6.30 31.03
CA GLU A 224 -5.97 -5.43 30.96
C GLU A 224 -7.06 -6.07 30.10
N LYS A 225 -6.68 -6.63 28.95
CA LYS A 225 -7.60 -7.33 28.04
C LYS A 225 -8.28 -8.50 28.73
N GLN A 226 -7.50 -9.35 29.41
CA GLN A 226 -8.05 -10.50 30.14
C GLN A 226 -9.02 -10.05 31.25
N ALA A 227 -8.67 -9.00 32.00
CA ALA A 227 -9.53 -8.49 33.06
C ALA A 227 -10.86 -7.91 32.53
N ALA A 228 -10.81 -7.19 31.40
CA ALA A 228 -11.98 -6.66 30.72
C ALA A 228 -12.87 -7.79 30.18
N ASP A 229 -12.28 -8.80 29.54
CA ASP A 229 -12.98 -9.97 29.00
C ASP A 229 -13.70 -10.77 30.09
N ASP A 230 -13.05 -11.00 31.24
CA ASP A 230 -13.64 -11.68 32.38
C ASP A 230 -14.85 -10.91 32.96
N ARG A 231 -14.78 -9.58 32.95
CA ARG A 231 -15.90 -8.72 33.37
C ARG A 231 -17.04 -8.73 32.35
N ALA A 232 -16.73 -8.67 31.06
CA ALA A 232 -17.71 -8.76 29.98
C ALA A 232 -18.44 -10.11 29.98
N THR A 233 -17.70 -11.19 30.25
CA THR A 233 -18.24 -12.54 30.40
C THR A 233 -19.20 -12.64 31.58
N ARG A 234 -18.81 -12.13 32.76
CA ARG A 234 -19.69 -12.09 33.95
C ARG A 234 -20.94 -11.25 33.74
N ALA A 235 -20.86 -10.20 32.93
CA ALA A 235 -21.99 -9.35 32.55
C ALA A 235 -22.81 -9.94 31.38
N ASN A 236 -22.42 -11.09 30.82
CA ASN A 236 -23.05 -11.75 29.69
C ASN A 236 -23.22 -10.84 28.45
N LEU A 237 -22.21 -10.00 28.17
CA LEU A 237 -22.29 -9.00 27.09
C LEU A 237 -21.88 -9.54 25.72
N TRP A 238 -21.12 -10.63 25.66
CA TRP A 238 -20.56 -11.17 24.41
C TRP A 238 -21.57 -11.45 23.28
N PRO A 239 -22.75 -12.04 23.54
CA PRO A 239 -23.71 -12.31 22.48
C PRO A 239 -24.18 -11.04 21.78
N GLU A 240 -24.51 -10.00 22.56
CA GLU A 240 -24.98 -8.73 22.02
C GLU A 240 -23.84 -7.89 21.44
N LEU A 241 -22.64 -7.92 22.04
CA LEU A 241 -21.46 -7.29 21.46
C LEU A 241 -21.16 -7.85 20.06
N ASN A 242 -21.14 -9.18 19.91
CA ASN A 242 -20.90 -9.82 18.63
C ASN A 242 -21.97 -9.44 17.59
N ARG A 243 -23.25 -9.45 17.97
CA ARG A 243 -24.34 -9.05 17.09
C ARG A 243 -24.20 -7.59 16.65
N LEU A 244 -23.98 -6.67 17.59
CA LEU A 244 -23.84 -5.25 17.30
C LEU A 244 -22.64 -4.96 16.40
N LEU A 245 -21.48 -5.59 16.65
CA LEU A 245 -20.29 -5.41 15.82
C LEU A 245 -20.50 -5.86 14.36
N GLN A 246 -21.31 -6.90 14.13
CA GLN A 246 -21.65 -7.36 12.78
C GLN A 246 -22.67 -6.46 12.07
N GLU A 247 -23.48 -5.72 12.82
CA GLU A 247 -24.52 -4.82 12.29
C GLU A 247 -24.06 -3.36 12.14
N ILE A 248 -22.88 -2.99 12.66
CA ILE A 248 -22.37 -1.63 12.54
C ILE A 248 -22.04 -1.32 11.08
N THR A 249 -22.64 -0.24 10.59
CA THR A 249 -22.30 0.37 9.31
C THR A 249 -21.68 1.74 9.57
N VAL A 250 -20.48 1.97 9.04
CA VAL A 250 -19.77 3.25 9.15
C VAL A 250 -19.95 4.04 7.87
N LEU A 251 -20.19 5.35 7.99
CA LEU A 251 -20.28 6.27 6.86
C LEU A 251 -19.42 7.49 7.16
N ASP A 252 -18.43 7.73 6.31
CA ASP A 252 -17.67 8.98 6.30
C ASP A 252 -17.99 9.75 5.00
N PRO A 253 -18.80 10.82 5.06
CA PRO A 253 -19.26 11.56 3.88
C PRO A 253 -18.16 12.44 3.26
N ALA A 254 -17.02 12.60 3.92
CA ALA A 254 -15.89 13.40 3.45
C ALA A 254 -14.57 12.63 3.65
N CYS A 255 -14.58 11.33 3.34
CA CYS A 255 -13.55 10.40 3.77
C CYS A 255 -12.14 10.66 3.26
N GLY A 256 -11.96 11.51 2.23
CA GLY A 256 -10.64 11.77 1.64
C GLY A 256 -9.91 10.46 1.37
N SER A 257 -8.79 10.26 2.06
CA SER A 257 -7.94 9.05 2.00
C SER A 257 -8.53 7.78 2.60
N GLY A 258 -9.77 7.82 3.09
CA GLY A 258 -10.43 6.71 3.75
C GLY A 258 -9.85 6.37 5.13
N SER A 259 -9.04 7.25 5.74
CA SER A 259 -8.32 6.94 6.98
C SER A 259 -9.25 6.61 8.16
N PHE A 260 -10.42 7.25 8.25
CA PHE A 260 -11.45 6.93 9.24
C PHE A 260 -12.21 5.62 8.96
N LEU A 261 -12.18 5.12 7.71
CA LEU A 261 -12.80 3.84 7.36
C LEU A 261 -11.85 2.66 7.62
N VAL A 262 -10.54 2.92 7.65
CA VAL A 262 -9.49 1.93 7.95
C VAL A 262 -9.24 1.81 9.45
N GLY A 263 -9.20 2.94 10.18
CA GLY A 263 -8.93 2.98 11.63
C GLY A 263 -10.08 2.45 12.48
#